data_AF-A0A182S5G3-F1
#
_entry.id   AF-A0A182S5G3-F1
#
_cell.length_a   1.000
_cell.length_b   1.000
_cell.length_c   1.000
_cell.angle_alpha   90.00
_cell.angle_beta   90.00
_cell.angle_gamma   90.00
#
_symmetry.space_group_name_H-M   'P 1'
#
loop_
_entity.id
_entity.type
_entity.pdbx_description
1 polymer ?
#
loop_
_entity_poly.entity_id
_entity_poly.type
_entity_poly.pdbx_seq_one_letter_code
_entity_poly.pdbx_strand_id
1 'polypeptide(L)'
;MVKVTDKPMESTIEEHRAMLRSVTDTNDDLPVLSESEKQQLEIKTNRQLRLRELLLEHSKSASLIVMSMPVPRQDTVSAVLYMSWLEMLTKDMPPFLLVRGNQTEVLTFYS
;
A
#
# COMPACT_ATOMS: atom_id res chain seq x y z
N MET A 1 20.00 -7.21 8.69
CA MET A 1 19.03 -7.59 7.63
C MET A 1 17.78 -6.76 7.85
N VAL A 2 17.43 -5.93 6.89
CA VAL A 2 16.26 -5.04 6.94
C VAL A 2 14.98 -5.88 6.94
N LYS A 3 14.00 -5.54 7.77
CA LYS A 3 12.71 -6.23 7.87
C LYS A 3 11.58 -5.33 7.40
N VAL A 4 10.53 -5.98 6.88
CA VAL A 4 9.24 -5.34 6.51
C VAL A 4 8.55 -4.69 7.71
N THR A 5 8.91 -5.09 8.93
CA THR A 5 8.38 -4.55 10.20
C THR A 5 9.13 -3.33 10.70
N ASP A 6 10.23 -2.95 10.06
CA ASP A 6 10.99 -1.77 10.46
C ASP A 6 10.22 -0.49 10.15
N LYS A 7 10.49 0.57 10.91
CA LYS A 7 9.90 1.89 10.63
C LYS A 7 10.34 2.35 9.23
N PRO A 8 9.41 2.82 8.37
CA PRO A 8 9.76 3.41 7.09
C PRO A 8 10.58 4.69 7.27
N MET A 9 11.30 5.07 6.22
CA MET A 9 12.05 6.32 6.12
C MET A 9 11.12 7.52 6.22
N GLU A 10 11.61 8.59 6.85
CA GLU A 10 10.82 9.81 7.06
C GLU A 10 10.41 10.46 5.72
N SER A 11 11.27 10.40 4.71
CA SER A 11 10.97 10.88 3.36
C SER A 11 9.77 10.16 2.73
N THR A 12 9.64 8.85 2.94
CA THR A 12 8.52 8.06 2.41
C THR A 12 7.22 8.35 3.15
N ILE A 13 7.30 8.61 4.46
CA ILE A 13 6.15 9.06 5.25
C ILE A 13 5.67 10.44 4.78
N GLU A 14 6.61 11.36 4.52
CA GLU A 14 6.29 12.69 4.01
C GLU A 14 5.68 12.65 2.60
N GLU A 15 6.21 11.80 1.71
CA GLU A 15 5.63 11.57 0.37
C GLU A 15 4.16 11.12 0.48
N HIS A 16 3.88 10.14 1.34
CA HIS A 16 2.53 9.63 1.57
C HIS A 16 1.59 10.72 2.12
N ARG A 17 2.06 11.52 3.09
CA ARG A 17 1.29 12.64 3.64
C ARG A 17 1.01 13.72 2.60
N ALA A 18 1.98 14.04 1.75
CA ALA A 18 1.82 15.02 0.68
C ALA A 18 0.79 14.54 -0.35
N MET A 19 0.85 13.26 -0.74
CA MET A 19 -0.14 12.64 -1.61
C MET A 19 -1.55 12.73 -1.03
N LEU A 20 -1.74 12.39 0.24
CA LEU A 20 -3.04 12.47 0.90
C LEU A 20 -3.60 13.91 0.91
N ARG A 21 -2.75 14.93 1.15
CA ARG A 21 -3.15 16.34 1.09
C ARG A 21 -3.62 16.73 -0.31
N SER A 22 -2.88 16.34 -1.35
CA SER A 22 -3.29 16.67 -2.73
C SER A 22 -4.65 16.08 -3.11
N VAL A 23 -4.98 14.89 -2.59
CA VAL A 23 -6.28 14.24 -2.86
C VAL A 23 -7.42 14.97 -2.17
N THR A 24 -7.22 15.44 -0.92
CA THR A 24 -8.22 16.22 -0.20
C THR A 24 -8.42 17.61 -0.77
N ASP A 25 -7.36 18.24 -1.30
CA ASP A 25 -7.45 19.59 -1.86
C ASP A 25 -8.12 19.62 -3.25
N THR A 26 -8.14 18.49 -3.95
CA THR A 26 -8.67 18.39 -5.32
C THR A 26 -10.09 17.86 -5.40
N ASN A 27 -10.59 17.21 -4.34
CA ASN A 27 -11.90 16.58 -4.32
C ASN A 27 -12.65 16.93 -3.04
N ASP A 28 -13.46 17.98 -3.09
CA ASP A 28 -14.30 18.42 -1.97
C ASP A 28 -15.30 17.34 -1.50
N ASP A 29 -15.64 16.40 -2.38
CA ASP A 29 -16.57 15.28 -2.10
C ASP A 29 -15.90 14.10 -1.36
N LEU A 30 -14.57 14.07 -1.25
CA LEU A 30 -13.88 12.98 -0.55
C LEU A 30 -13.80 13.27 0.96
N PRO A 31 -14.14 12.29 1.82
CA PRO A 31 -14.07 12.48 3.25
C PRO A 31 -12.62 12.70 3.70
N VAL A 32 -12.39 13.76 4.46
CA VAL A 32 -11.11 14.03 5.11
C VAL A 32 -10.80 12.90 6.09
N LEU A 33 -9.61 12.30 5.95
CA LEU A 33 -9.13 11.27 6.87
C LEU A 33 -9.04 11.81 8.30
N SER A 34 -9.81 11.19 9.20
CA SER A 34 -9.80 11.56 10.61
C SER A 34 -8.45 11.25 11.28
N GLU A 35 -8.07 12.06 12.27
CA GLU A 35 -6.83 11.80 13.04
C GLU A 35 -6.88 10.48 13.80
N SER A 36 -8.07 10.06 14.26
CA SER A 36 -8.27 8.77 14.91
C SER A 36 -7.99 7.61 13.96
N GLU A 37 -8.46 7.68 12.72
CA GLU A 37 -8.19 6.67 11.69
C GLU A 37 -6.70 6.57 11.36
N LYS A 38 -6.02 7.72 11.22
CA LYS A 38 -4.57 7.78 10.98
C LYS A 38 -3.79 7.08 12.09
N GLN A 39 -4.14 7.32 13.36
CA GLN A 39 -3.49 6.68 14.51
C GLN A 39 -3.78 5.18 14.57
N GLN A 40 -5.04 4.77 14.37
CA GLN A 40 -5.44 3.36 14.44
C GLN A 40 -4.77 2.51 13.35
N LEU A 41 -4.53 3.10 12.17
CA LEU A 41 -3.98 2.39 11.02
C LEU A 41 -2.50 2.69 10.76
N GLU A 42 -1.84 3.47 11.63
CA GLU A 42 -0.44 3.88 11.48
C GLU A 42 0.48 2.67 11.26
N ILE A 43 0.34 1.62 12.06
CA ILE A 43 1.15 0.40 11.95
C ILE A 43 0.97 -0.27 10.57
N LYS A 44 -0.27 -0.31 10.05
CA LYS A 44 -0.55 -0.89 8.74
C LYS A 44 0.02 -0.01 7.62
N THR A 45 -0.18 1.30 7.71
CA THR A 45 0.37 2.28 6.77
C THR A 45 1.89 2.16 6.72
N ASN A 46 2.56 2.18 7.87
CA ASN A 46 4.02 2.06 7.95
C ASN A 46 4.53 0.76 7.32
N ARG A 47 3.81 -0.34 7.45
CA ARG A 47 4.14 -1.61 6.79
C ARG A 47 4.07 -1.51 5.27
N GLN A 48 3.08 -0.81 4.71
CA GLN A 48 2.97 -0.61 3.26
C GLN A 48 4.07 0.31 2.74
N LEU A 49 4.37 1.39 3.46
CA LEU A 49 5.47 2.30 3.12
C LEU A 49 6.82 1.59 3.17
N ARG A 50 7.04 0.75 4.19
CA ARG A 50 8.26 -0.06 4.27
C ARG A 50 8.36 -1.07 3.13
N LEU A 51 7.24 -1.63 2.71
CA LEU A 51 7.18 -2.54 1.56
C LEU A 51 7.52 -1.81 0.24
N ARG A 52 7.05 -0.56 0.05
CA ARG A 52 7.45 0.30 -1.08
C ARG A 52 8.96 0.46 -1.15
N GLU A 53 9.62 0.76 -0.03
CA GLU A 53 11.07 0.93 0.01
C GLU A 53 11.81 -0.33 -0.45
N LEU A 54 11.39 -1.50 0.03
CA LEU A 54 11.97 -2.78 -0.35
C LEU A 54 11.71 -3.12 -1.82
N LEU A 55 10.54 -2.76 -2.34
CA LEU A 55 10.23 -2.92 -3.76
C LEU A 55 11.13 -2.06 -4.64
N LEU A 56 11.36 -0.81 -4.25
CA LEU A 56 12.26 0.09 -4.96
C LEU A 56 13.72 -0.39 -4.88
N GLU A 57 14.13 -0.94 -3.74
CA GLU A 57 15.49 -1.46 -3.54
C GLU A 57 15.75 -2.72 -4.37
N HIS A 58 14.79 -3.66 -4.42
CA HIS A 58 15.04 -5.00 -4.96
C HIS A 58 14.36 -5.32 -6.28
N SER A 59 13.35 -4.55 -6.70
CA SER A 59 12.47 -4.90 -7.83
C SER A 59 12.29 -3.79 -8.86
N LYS A 60 12.98 -2.65 -8.73
CA LYS A 60 12.84 -1.52 -9.65
C LYS A 60 13.22 -1.83 -11.11
N SER A 61 14.08 -2.82 -11.35
CA SER A 61 14.49 -3.27 -12.68
C SER A 61 13.81 -4.56 -13.14
N ALA A 62 12.80 -5.05 -12.42
CA ALA A 62 12.04 -6.23 -12.81
C ALA A 62 11.23 -5.98 -14.09
N SER A 63 10.98 -7.03 -14.88
CA SER A 63 10.10 -6.94 -16.06
C SER A 63 8.61 -6.90 -15.69
N LEU A 64 8.24 -7.55 -14.58
CA LEU A 64 6.89 -7.60 -14.03
C LEU A 64 6.99 -7.88 -12.53
N ILE A 65 6.14 -7.23 -11.74
CA ILE A 65 5.99 -7.51 -10.32
C ILE A 65 4.60 -8.07 -10.08
N VAL A 66 4.54 -9.27 -9.49
CA VAL A 66 3.29 -9.88 -9.04
C VAL A 66 3.30 -9.89 -7.52
N MET A 67 2.37 -9.17 -6.90
CA MET A 67 2.30 -9.03 -5.45
C MET A 67 0.89 -9.36 -4.95
N SER A 68 0.82 -9.97 -3.76
CA SER A 68 -0.45 -10.12 -3.06
C SER A 68 -1.04 -8.76 -2.72
N MET A 69 -2.26 -8.50 -3.20
CA MET A 69 -2.97 -7.27 -2.93
C MET A 69 -3.16 -7.09 -1.41
N PRO A 70 -2.76 -5.96 -0.82
CA PRO A 70 -3.12 -5.66 0.56
C PRO A 70 -4.63 -5.47 0.61
N VAL A 71 -5.30 -6.17 1.52
CA VAL A 71 -6.75 -6.08 1.68
C VAL A 71 -7.06 -5.74 3.13
N PRO A 72 -7.63 -4.55 3.40
CA PRO A 72 -8.11 -4.22 4.73
C PRO A 72 -9.35 -5.05 5.07
N ARG A 73 -9.65 -5.18 6.37
CA ARG A 73 -10.95 -5.71 6.79
C ARG A 73 -12.03 -4.69 6.39
N GLN A 74 -13.18 -5.18 5.97
CA GLN A 74 -14.31 -4.33 5.61
C GLN A 74 -14.64 -3.37 6.77
N ASP A 75 -14.97 -2.12 6.41
CA ASP A 75 -15.32 -1.03 7.34
C ASP A 75 -14.23 -0.62 8.34
N THR A 76 -12.99 -1.09 8.18
CA THR A 76 -11.87 -0.67 9.04
C THR A 76 -10.98 0.41 8.46
N VAL A 77 -11.07 0.65 7.15
CA VAL A 77 -10.20 1.58 6.42
C VAL A 77 -11.05 2.32 5.40
N SER A 78 -10.95 3.65 5.39
CA SER A 78 -11.58 4.49 4.37
C SER A 78 -11.02 4.19 2.98
N ALA A 79 -11.84 4.44 1.96
CA ALA A 79 -11.43 4.26 0.57
C ALA A 79 -10.18 5.09 0.23
N VAL A 80 -10.09 6.32 0.72
CA VAL A 80 -8.96 7.23 0.47
C VAL A 80 -7.66 6.65 1.02
N LEU A 81 -7.66 6.18 2.27
CA LEU A 81 -6.47 5.60 2.88
C LEU A 81 -6.08 4.29 2.19
N TYR A 82 -7.06 3.45 1.85
CA TYR A 82 -6.80 2.21 1.12
C TYR A 82 -6.14 2.48 -0.25
N MET A 83 -6.70 3.39 -1.04
CA MET A 83 -6.16 3.76 -2.35
C MET A 83 -4.77 4.37 -2.23
N SER A 84 -4.50 5.16 -1.19
CA SER A 84 -3.16 5.71 -0.95
C SER A 84 -2.10 4.62 -0.71
N TRP A 85 -2.48 3.49 -0.10
CA TRP A 85 -1.55 2.38 0.06
C TRP A 85 -1.22 1.72 -1.26
N LEU A 86 -2.24 1.51 -2.12
CA LEU A 86 -2.04 0.92 -3.45
C LEU A 86 -1.15 1.83 -4.29
N GLU A 87 -1.45 3.13 -4.33
CA GLU A 87 -0.68 4.12 -5.06
C GLU A 87 0.78 4.16 -4.59
N MET A 88 1.02 4.18 -3.28
CA MET A 88 2.39 4.12 -2.74
C MET A 88 3.10 2.82 -3.12
N LEU A 89 2.43 1.68 -3.26
CA LEU A 89 3.10 0.45 -3.68
C LEU A 89 3.45 0.43 -5.18
N THR A 90 2.63 1.05 -6.03
CA THR A 90 2.73 0.91 -7.49
C THR A 90 3.38 2.10 -8.19
N LYS A 91 3.41 3.27 -7.56
CA LYS A 91 3.99 4.50 -8.13
C LYS A 91 5.47 4.31 -8.45
N ASP A 92 5.87 4.69 -9.67
CA ASP A 92 7.25 4.58 -10.18
C ASP A 92 7.82 3.16 -10.22
N MET A 93 6.95 2.14 -10.29
CA MET A 93 7.34 0.74 -10.41
C MET A 93 7.20 0.24 -11.87
N PRO A 94 7.91 -0.84 -12.26
CA PRO A 94 7.64 -1.58 -13.48
C PRO A 94 6.18 -2.08 -13.53
N PRO A 95 5.74 -2.70 -14.65
CA PRO A 95 4.41 -3.31 -14.74
C PRO A 95 4.08 -4.12 -13.47
N PHE A 96 2.96 -3.79 -12.84
CA PHE A 96 2.63 -4.27 -11.49
C PHE A 96 1.26 -4.95 -11.51
N LEU A 97 1.19 -6.17 -10.99
CA LEU A 97 -0.03 -6.95 -10.87
C LEU A 97 -0.33 -7.26 -9.40
N LEU A 98 -1.38 -6.63 -8.88
CA LEU A 98 -1.91 -6.92 -7.56
C LEU A 98 -2.92 -8.07 -7.65
N VAL A 99 -2.61 -9.20 -7.02
CA VAL A 99 -3.42 -10.42 -7.08
C VAL A 99 -4.03 -10.72 -5.71
N ARG A 100 -5.30 -11.11 -5.70
CA ARG A 100 -6.01 -11.59 -4.52
C ARG A 100 -6.73 -12.90 -4.84
N GLY A 101 -6.42 -13.96 -4.10
CA GLY A 101 -7.20 -15.19 -4.16
C GLY A 101 -8.57 -15.06 -3.48
N ASN A 102 -9.49 -15.96 -3.79
CA ASN A 102 -10.80 -16.08 -3.14
C ASN A 102 -10.79 -17.06 -1.94
N GLN A 103 -9.60 -17.38 -1.43
CA GLN A 103 -9.39 -18.32 -0.30
C GLN A 103 -9.86 -19.77 -0.59
N THR A 104 -10.14 -20.12 -1.85
CA THR A 104 -10.40 -21.51 -2.26
C THR A 104 -9.09 -22.20 -2.62
N GLU A 105 -8.97 -23.49 -2.31
CA GLU A 105 -7.79 -24.28 -2.63
C GLU A 105 -7.56 -24.34 -4.14
N VAL A 106 -6.35 -23.97 -4.56
CA VAL A 106 -5.92 -23.97 -5.97
C VAL A 106 -4.79 -24.96 -6.24
N LEU A 107 -4.40 -25.76 -5.24
CA LEU A 107 -3.47 -26.89 -5.41
C LEU A 107 -4.20 -28.05 -6.10
N THR A 108 -4.52 -27.88 -7.37
CA THR A 108 -4.80 -29.02 -8.24
C THR A 108 -3.44 -29.56 -8.68
N PHE A 109 -3.16 -30.82 -8.36
CA PHE A 109 -1.99 -31.50 -8.90
C PHE A 109 -2.04 -31.36 -10.42
N TYR A 110 -0.97 -30.80 -11.00
CA TYR A 110 -0.71 -30.99 -12.42
C TYR A 110 -0.80 -32.50 -12.69
N SER A 111 -1.79 -32.91 -13.48
CA SER A 111 -1.87 -34.25 -14.09
C SER A 111 -1.14 -34.22 -15.41
#